data_AF-A0A3B0XZJ7-F1
#
_entry.id   AF-A0A3B0XZJ7-F1
#
_cell.length_a   1.000
_cell.length_b   1.000
_cell.length_c   1.000
_cell.angle_alpha   90.00
_cell.angle_beta   90.00
_cell.angle_gamma   90.00
#
_symmetry.space_group_name_H-M   'P 1'
#
loop_
_entity.id
_entity.type
_entity.pdbx_description
1 polymer ?
#
loop_
_entity_poly.entity_id
_entity_poly.type
_entity_poly.pdbx_seq_one_letter_code
_entity_poly.pdbx_strand_id
1 'polypeptide(L)'
;MRTKQKLLSTMMLMACSGLSSQAHAVLPPGAVLQFDAGVTTIDSSSNAFVKSGSYFGMDNDSNGKIPGLERTAISQNAGLAIGKTQAASGSHSGPTTGAESAGIDNPWSFFANTGLHWTQAPVNVIADDGAGNVTIDLSGWVVAWNGVQTIPMDSKAWEAGFTDGEALLVCGTDCSDGDTYTLDYSATVPADCACGFENVPYHLHLTGTISIPPDPATDATGGFTPGAIATAVSSANGRISMDELIDNGGVADPDFTYGDGLTDFTVSGTGASSQIVLTLTAPIPAAPVLAEGQPPTPVVYRKFSNGAWNTFTADTNNLVASAAAISQFQCPPPGDTLYNHSNGLVEGDECLQLTIADGGPYDDSGTANTIADPGGVARPLKIFIDKRTSGSDGCSMSGNTISSNQRADWWLVAGFMGLLGLFRLKRNSHNNRA
;
A
#
# COMPACT_ATOMS: atom_id res chain seq x y z
N MET A 1 -0.58 81.17 -21.98
CA MET A 1 0.59 80.34 -21.64
C MET A 1 0.12 78.92 -21.32
N ARG A 2 0.39 77.98 -22.24
CA ARG A 2 0.13 76.54 -22.13
C ARG A 2 1.47 75.85 -21.90
N THR A 3 1.58 74.98 -20.90
CA THR A 3 2.49 73.80 -20.89
C THR A 3 2.14 72.95 -19.66
N LYS A 4 1.30 71.93 -19.83
CA LYS A 4 1.66 70.51 -20.06
C LYS A 4 2.21 69.81 -18.80
N GLN A 5 1.31 69.31 -17.95
CA GLN A 5 1.58 68.16 -17.07
C GLN A 5 1.66 66.90 -17.94
N LYS A 6 2.80 66.21 -17.88
CA LYS A 6 3.00 64.92 -18.52
C LYS A 6 2.32 63.84 -17.67
N LEU A 7 1.26 63.23 -18.21
CA LEU A 7 0.84 61.89 -17.79
C LEU A 7 1.94 60.91 -18.23
N LEU A 8 2.53 60.19 -17.29
CA LEU A 8 3.18 58.91 -17.57
C LEU A 8 2.13 57.82 -17.37
N SER A 9 1.58 57.32 -18.48
CA SER A 9 0.87 56.04 -18.51
C SER A 9 1.92 54.93 -18.54
N THR A 10 2.12 54.26 -17.42
CA THR A 10 2.84 52.98 -17.38
C THR A 10 1.85 51.90 -17.80
N MET A 11 1.88 51.55 -19.09
CA MET A 11 1.15 50.43 -19.66
C MET A 11 1.86 49.15 -19.22
N MET A 12 1.34 48.48 -18.20
CA MET A 12 1.81 47.17 -17.77
C MET A 12 1.30 46.14 -18.79
N LEU A 13 2.15 45.80 -19.76
CA LEU A 13 1.93 44.65 -20.65
C LEU A 13 1.96 43.38 -19.79
N MET A 14 0.80 42.83 -19.47
CA MET A 14 0.68 41.42 -19.11
C MET A 14 0.93 40.61 -20.37
N ALA A 15 2.17 40.18 -20.55
CA ALA A 15 2.47 39.05 -21.42
C ALA A 15 1.91 37.79 -20.73
N CYS A 16 0.69 37.40 -21.10
CA CYS A 16 0.24 36.02 -20.92
C CYS A 16 1.11 35.15 -21.84
N SER A 17 2.28 34.76 -21.36
CA SER A 17 2.96 33.57 -21.86
C SER A 17 2.07 32.40 -21.51
N GLY A 18 1.33 31.91 -22.49
CA GLY A 18 0.72 30.58 -22.43
C GLY A 18 1.84 29.57 -22.30
N LEU A 19 2.23 29.26 -21.07
CA LEU A 19 2.85 27.98 -20.75
C LEU A 19 1.76 26.95 -21.00
N SER A 20 1.79 26.32 -22.16
CA SER A 20 1.21 25.00 -22.33
C SER A 20 1.94 24.11 -21.32
N SER A 21 1.36 23.92 -20.14
CA SER A 21 1.70 22.79 -19.29
C SER A 21 1.25 21.55 -20.06
N GLN A 22 2.12 21.01 -20.91
CA GLN A 22 1.99 19.61 -21.26
C GLN A 22 2.16 18.89 -19.93
N ALA A 23 1.08 18.32 -19.42
CA ALA A 23 1.16 17.37 -18.33
C ALA A 23 1.93 16.18 -18.89
N HIS A 24 3.23 16.14 -18.62
CA HIS A 24 4.03 14.95 -18.88
C HIS A 24 3.58 13.93 -17.83
N ALA A 25 3.15 12.75 -18.28
CA ALA A 25 2.72 11.67 -17.40
C ALA A 25 3.97 11.11 -16.70
N VAL A 26 4.27 11.65 -15.52
CA VAL A 26 5.30 11.09 -14.64
C VAL A 26 4.77 9.78 -14.08
N LEU A 27 5.57 8.71 -14.14
CA LEU A 27 5.29 7.42 -13.51
C LEU A 27 5.07 7.63 -11.99
N PRO A 28 3.82 7.58 -11.48
CA PRO A 28 3.53 8.03 -10.12
C PRO A 28 3.90 6.98 -9.07
N PRO A 29 4.12 7.38 -7.79
CA PRO A 29 4.18 6.45 -6.68
C PRO A 29 2.96 5.53 -6.65
N GLY A 30 3.18 4.23 -6.47
CA GLY A 30 2.14 3.20 -6.52
C GLY A 30 1.85 2.64 -7.91
N ALA A 31 2.40 3.22 -8.99
CA ALA A 31 2.41 2.57 -10.30
C ALA A 31 3.11 1.20 -10.20
N VAL A 32 2.58 0.21 -10.91
CA VAL A 32 3.15 -1.13 -10.97
C VAL A 32 3.56 -1.42 -12.41
N LEU A 33 4.84 -1.68 -12.58
CA LEU A 33 5.40 -2.22 -13.80
C LEU A 33 5.05 -3.71 -13.86
N GLN A 34 3.94 -4.02 -14.54
CA GLN A 34 3.54 -5.40 -14.81
C GLN A 34 4.44 -5.93 -15.92
N PHE A 35 5.01 -7.11 -15.79
CA PHE A 35 5.92 -7.67 -16.76
C PHE A 35 5.46 -9.01 -17.30
N ASP A 36 5.64 -9.18 -18.61
CA ASP A 36 5.35 -10.40 -19.32
C ASP A 36 6.34 -11.49 -18.89
N ALA A 37 5.82 -12.68 -18.63
CA ALA A 37 6.64 -13.83 -18.29
C ALA A 37 7.63 -14.17 -19.42
N GLY A 38 8.85 -14.49 -19.05
CA GLY A 38 9.88 -14.99 -19.96
C GLY A 38 9.45 -16.30 -20.60
N VAL A 39 9.57 -16.37 -21.93
CA VAL A 39 9.22 -17.55 -22.71
C VAL A 39 10.49 -18.27 -23.13
N THR A 40 10.69 -19.48 -22.59
CA THR A 40 11.80 -20.34 -23.00
C THR A 40 11.42 -21.17 -24.24
N THR A 41 12.35 -21.30 -25.18
CA THR A 41 12.21 -22.19 -26.35
C THR A 41 13.48 -23.02 -26.51
N ILE A 42 13.41 -24.03 -27.38
CA ILE A 42 14.54 -24.90 -27.71
C ILE A 42 14.98 -24.62 -29.16
N ASP A 43 16.29 -24.50 -29.39
CA ASP A 43 16.84 -24.36 -30.74
C ASP A 43 16.94 -25.72 -31.48
N SER A 44 17.40 -25.70 -32.73
CA SER A 44 17.61 -26.94 -33.52
C SER A 44 18.69 -27.86 -32.95
N SER A 45 19.51 -27.36 -32.01
CA SER A 45 20.59 -28.08 -31.33
C SER A 45 20.19 -28.54 -29.93
N SER A 46 18.90 -28.47 -29.58
CA SER A 46 18.35 -28.85 -28.27
C SER A 46 18.78 -27.97 -27.08
N ASN A 47 19.28 -26.75 -27.33
CA ASN A 47 19.58 -25.81 -26.27
C ASN A 47 18.34 -25.00 -25.90
N ALA A 48 18.03 -24.94 -24.60
CA ALA A 48 16.96 -24.09 -24.08
C ALA A 48 17.47 -22.66 -23.89
N PHE A 49 16.70 -21.67 -24.35
CA PHE A 49 17.05 -20.25 -24.24
C PHE A 49 15.78 -19.39 -24.08
N VAL A 50 15.94 -18.18 -23.53
CA VAL A 50 14.82 -17.22 -23.43
C VAL A 50 14.62 -16.53 -24.77
N LYS A 51 13.44 -16.75 -25.37
CA LYS A 51 13.05 -16.20 -26.68
C LYS A 51 12.51 -14.79 -26.59
N SER A 52 11.72 -14.49 -25.56
CA SER A 52 10.97 -13.24 -25.38
C SER A 52 10.52 -13.10 -23.93
N GLY A 53 9.97 -11.94 -23.58
CA GLY A 53 9.48 -11.64 -22.23
C GLY A 53 10.62 -11.30 -21.27
N SER A 54 10.31 -11.30 -19.98
CA SER A 54 11.23 -10.83 -18.94
C SER A 54 12.22 -11.91 -18.48
N TYR A 55 13.44 -11.49 -18.16
CA TYR A 55 14.52 -12.36 -17.73
C TYR A 55 15.53 -11.60 -16.87
N PHE A 56 16.34 -12.36 -16.14
CA PHE A 56 17.66 -11.90 -15.76
C PHE A 56 18.72 -12.74 -16.47
N GLY A 57 19.96 -12.27 -16.54
CA GLY A 57 21.07 -13.05 -17.06
C GLY A 57 22.35 -12.79 -16.31
N MET A 58 23.27 -13.74 -16.43
CA MET A 58 24.59 -13.66 -15.81
C MET A 58 25.66 -14.01 -16.84
N ASP A 59 26.67 -13.15 -16.97
CA ASP A 59 27.78 -13.32 -17.92
C ASP A 59 28.80 -14.33 -17.37
N ASN A 60 28.40 -15.60 -17.40
CA ASN A 60 29.16 -16.69 -16.79
C ASN A 60 30.43 -17.05 -17.56
N ASP A 61 30.52 -16.68 -18.84
CA ASP A 61 31.71 -16.92 -19.66
C ASP A 61 32.61 -15.68 -19.80
N SER A 62 32.20 -14.56 -19.18
CA SER A 62 32.92 -13.28 -19.13
C SER A 62 33.20 -12.71 -20.52
N ASN A 63 32.29 -12.92 -21.47
CA ASN A 63 32.41 -12.42 -22.84
C ASN A 63 31.87 -10.97 -23.00
N GLY A 64 31.30 -10.40 -21.92
CA GLY A 64 30.74 -9.06 -21.87
C GLY A 64 29.38 -8.95 -22.56
N LYS A 65 28.60 -10.04 -22.63
CA LYS A 65 27.27 -10.09 -23.26
C LYS A 65 26.40 -11.11 -22.54
N ILE A 66 25.08 -10.91 -22.64
CA ILE A 66 24.06 -11.85 -22.17
C ILE A 66 23.26 -12.41 -23.37
N PRO A 67 23.81 -13.38 -24.14
CA PRO A 67 23.07 -14.08 -25.17
C PRO A 67 21.90 -14.87 -24.60
N GLY A 68 20.96 -15.30 -25.45
CA GLY A 68 19.74 -16.00 -25.02
C GLY A 68 19.95 -17.21 -24.12
N LEU A 69 21.10 -17.90 -24.24
CA LEU A 69 21.48 -19.08 -23.46
C LEU A 69 21.91 -18.76 -22.02
N GLU A 70 22.30 -17.51 -21.75
CA GLU A 70 22.69 -17.04 -20.42
C GLU A 70 21.54 -16.37 -19.66
N ARG A 71 20.38 -16.31 -20.31
CA ARG A 71 19.17 -15.73 -19.75
C ARG A 71 18.39 -16.79 -18.99
N THR A 72 17.88 -16.38 -17.84
CA THR A 72 16.94 -17.15 -17.03
C THR A 72 15.60 -16.43 -17.10
N ALA A 73 14.59 -17.11 -17.65
CA ALA A 73 13.23 -16.58 -17.72
C ALA A 73 12.67 -16.42 -16.30
N ILE A 74 11.99 -15.29 -16.08
CA ILE A 74 11.25 -15.03 -14.84
C ILE A 74 9.78 -14.84 -15.16
N SER A 75 8.92 -14.97 -14.15
CA SER A 75 7.47 -14.77 -14.30
C SER A 75 6.95 -13.91 -13.18
N GLN A 76 5.91 -13.14 -13.46
CA GLN A 76 5.41 -12.14 -12.54
C GLN A 76 4.69 -12.74 -11.33
N ASN A 77 4.96 -12.15 -10.15
CA ASN A 77 4.09 -12.27 -8.98
C ASN A 77 3.33 -10.96 -8.75
N ALA A 78 3.97 -9.95 -8.16
CA ALA A 78 3.35 -8.65 -7.88
C ALA A 78 3.69 -7.57 -8.93
N GLY A 79 4.73 -7.77 -9.75
CA GLY A 79 5.30 -6.70 -10.58
C GLY A 79 6.22 -5.78 -9.77
N LEU A 80 6.89 -4.83 -10.43
CA LEU A 80 7.77 -3.85 -9.77
C LEU A 80 6.98 -2.59 -9.43
N ALA A 81 6.78 -2.32 -8.14
CA ALA A 81 5.96 -1.22 -7.63
C ALA A 81 6.81 0.02 -7.29
N ILE A 82 6.45 1.14 -7.90
CA ILE A 82 7.11 2.44 -7.72
C ILE A 82 6.78 3.01 -6.34
N GLY A 83 7.78 3.56 -5.66
CA GLY A 83 7.69 4.15 -4.33
C GLY A 83 7.55 3.12 -3.20
N LYS A 84 7.67 1.82 -3.46
CA LYS A 84 7.48 0.77 -2.45
C LYS A 84 8.70 -0.15 -2.32
N THR A 85 8.98 -0.58 -1.08
CA THR A 85 9.81 -1.76 -0.82
C THR A 85 8.97 -3.01 -1.02
N GLN A 86 9.52 -4.03 -1.67
CA GLN A 86 8.85 -5.30 -1.91
C GLN A 86 9.72 -6.41 -1.39
N ALA A 87 9.38 -6.96 -0.22
CA ALA A 87 10.13 -8.03 0.40
C ALA A 87 9.84 -9.39 -0.24
N ALA A 88 10.85 -10.26 -0.28
CA ALA A 88 10.70 -11.68 -0.59
C ALA A 88 11.56 -12.50 0.38
N SER A 89 11.17 -13.74 0.66
CA SER A 89 11.95 -14.63 1.53
C SER A 89 11.72 -16.10 1.21
N GLY A 90 12.57 -16.95 1.78
CA GLY A 90 12.46 -18.40 1.61
C GLY A 90 13.35 -18.96 0.50
N SER A 91 14.40 -18.26 0.08
CA SER A 91 15.43 -18.87 -0.77
C SER A 91 16.08 -20.06 -0.05
N HIS A 92 16.35 -21.13 -0.79
CA HIS A 92 17.01 -22.33 -0.28
C HIS A 92 17.70 -23.09 -1.42
N SER A 93 18.53 -24.06 -1.05
CA SER A 93 19.07 -25.04 -1.99
C SER A 93 17.96 -25.95 -2.53
N GLY A 94 18.01 -26.30 -3.81
CA GLY A 94 16.99 -27.14 -4.44
C GLY A 94 15.86 -26.36 -5.12
N PRO A 95 14.96 -27.07 -5.83
CA PRO A 95 13.91 -26.47 -6.65
C PRO A 95 12.86 -25.77 -5.81
N THR A 96 12.12 -24.84 -6.43
CA THR A 96 11.02 -24.12 -5.80
C THR A 96 9.95 -25.09 -5.29
N THR A 97 9.41 -24.79 -4.11
CA THR A 97 8.50 -25.67 -3.37
C THR A 97 7.10 -25.09 -3.23
N GLY A 98 6.92 -23.79 -3.51
CA GLY A 98 5.70 -23.04 -3.24
C GLY A 98 5.57 -22.57 -1.80
N ALA A 99 6.55 -22.88 -0.94
CA ALA A 99 6.62 -22.36 0.43
C ALA A 99 7.33 -21.00 0.51
N GLU A 100 7.88 -20.51 -0.60
CA GLU A 100 8.57 -19.23 -0.68
C GLU A 100 7.58 -18.06 -0.58
N SER A 101 8.01 -16.97 0.06
CA SER A 101 7.26 -15.71 0.05
C SER A 101 7.74 -14.87 -1.13
N ALA A 102 7.02 -14.95 -2.24
CA ALA A 102 7.31 -14.19 -3.45
C ALA A 102 7.07 -12.68 -3.24
N GLY A 103 7.94 -11.87 -3.84
CA GLY A 103 7.82 -10.41 -3.86
C GLY A 103 7.41 -9.93 -5.24
N ILE A 104 8.40 -9.48 -6.01
CA ILE A 104 8.24 -8.85 -7.33
C ILE A 104 7.87 -9.90 -8.38
N ASP A 105 8.64 -10.97 -8.43
CA ASP A 105 8.49 -12.10 -9.34
C ASP A 105 8.19 -13.40 -8.59
N ASN A 106 7.69 -14.40 -9.31
CA ASN A 106 7.56 -15.75 -8.76
C ASN A 106 8.96 -16.32 -8.48
N PRO A 107 9.09 -17.20 -7.48
CA PRO A 107 10.35 -17.88 -7.23
C PRO A 107 10.82 -18.61 -8.49
N TRP A 108 12.09 -18.42 -8.83
CA TRP A 108 12.71 -19.01 -10.01
C TRP A 108 13.82 -19.98 -9.62
N SER A 109 14.24 -20.80 -10.59
CA SER A 109 15.31 -21.78 -10.40
C SER A 109 16.49 -21.44 -11.27
N PHE A 110 17.66 -21.32 -10.65
CA PHE A 110 18.94 -21.10 -11.32
C PHE A 110 19.96 -22.08 -10.76
N PHE A 111 20.60 -22.87 -11.64
CA PHE A 111 21.41 -24.03 -11.26
C PHE A 111 20.74 -24.94 -10.21
N ALA A 112 19.43 -25.20 -10.40
CA ALA A 112 18.60 -26.03 -9.53
C ALA A 112 18.41 -25.52 -8.09
N ASN A 113 18.76 -24.27 -7.80
CA ASN A 113 18.52 -23.62 -6.52
C ASN A 113 17.48 -22.50 -6.65
N THR A 114 16.75 -22.28 -5.57
CA THR A 114 15.64 -21.32 -5.52
C THR A 114 16.16 -19.89 -5.36
N GLY A 115 15.71 -19.01 -6.26
CA GLY A 115 15.99 -17.59 -6.19
C GLY A 115 14.75 -16.71 -6.25
N LEU A 116 14.90 -15.49 -5.77
CA LEU A 116 13.84 -14.47 -5.63
C LEU A 116 14.43 -13.09 -5.89
N HIS A 117 13.67 -12.20 -6.52
CA HIS A 117 13.99 -10.76 -6.53
C HIS A 117 13.14 -10.00 -5.50
N TRP A 118 13.77 -9.02 -4.86
CA TRP A 118 13.11 -8.14 -3.91
C TRP A 118 13.84 -6.79 -3.80
N THR A 119 13.16 -5.80 -3.21
CA THR A 119 13.75 -4.47 -2.99
C THR A 119 13.88 -4.15 -1.50
N GLN A 120 15.09 -3.77 -1.09
CA GLN A 120 15.42 -3.36 0.27
C GLN A 120 15.12 -1.88 0.54
N ALA A 121 15.07 -1.07 -0.51
CA ALA A 121 14.67 0.34 -0.48
C ALA A 121 13.55 0.59 -1.50
N PRO A 122 12.75 1.66 -1.33
CA PRO A 122 11.74 2.04 -2.30
C PRO A 122 12.31 2.31 -3.70
N VAL A 123 11.60 1.86 -4.73
CA VAL A 123 11.97 2.08 -6.14
C VAL A 123 11.45 3.43 -6.59
N ASN A 124 12.32 4.43 -6.75
CA ASN A 124 11.89 5.81 -7.02
C ASN A 124 12.23 6.25 -8.45
N VAL A 125 11.47 7.21 -8.98
CA VAL A 125 11.85 7.88 -10.24
C VAL A 125 12.94 8.90 -9.92
N ILE A 126 14.09 8.77 -10.59
CA ILE A 126 15.22 9.72 -10.48
C ILE A 126 15.04 10.86 -11.49
N ALA A 127 14.71 10.51 -12.73
CA ALA A 127 14.54 11.45 -13.82
C ALA A 127 13.51 10.93 -14.83
N ASP A 128 12.80 11.86 -15.46
CA ASP A 128 11.83 11.58 -16.52
C ASP A 128 11.96 12.71 -17.56
N ASP A 129 12.24 12.34 -18.81
CA ASP A 129 12.32 13.30 -19.91
C ASP A 129 10.95 13.70 -20.47
N GLY A 130 9.89 13.04 -20.00
CA GLY A 130 8.51 13.24 -20.40
C GLY A 130 8.23 12.82 -21.85
N ALA A 131 9.15 12.08 -22.48
CA ALA A 131 9.06 11.48 -23.80
C ALA A 131 9.18 9.95 -23.74
N GLY A 132 8.93 9.38 -22.56
CA GLY A 132 8.95 7.94 -22.32
C GLY A 132 10.31 7.39 -21.88
N ASN A 133 11.34 8.21 -21.66
CA ASN A 133 12.60 7.74 -21.08
C ASN A 133 12.71 8.16 -19.62
N VAL A 134 12.69 7.16 -18.74
CA VAL A 134 12.66 7.33 -17.29
C VAL A 134 13.87 6.62 -16.67
N THR A 135 14.52 7.27 -15.73
CA THR A 135 15.59 6.68 -14.90
C THR A 135 15.00 6.32 -13.54
N ILE A 136 15.17 5.07 -13.12
CA ILE A 136 14.61 4.53 -11.89
C ILE A 136 15.74 4.15 -10.93
N ASP A 137 15.56 4.49 -9.65
CA ASP A 137 16.42 4.04 -8.55
C ASP A 137 16.17 2.57 -8.23
N LEU A 138 17.16 1.74 -8.56
CA LEU A 138 17.28 0.33 -8.18
C LEU A 138 18.49 0.08 -7.27
N SER A 139 19.00 1.10 -6.57
CA SER A 139 20.07 0.92 -5.55
C SER A 139 19.67 -0.04 -4.43
N GLY A 140 18.37 -0.24 -4.21
CA GLY A 140 17.82 -1.23 -3.29
C GLY A 140 17.55 -2.62 -3.90
N TRP A 141 17.98 -2.92 -5.13
CA TRP A 141 17.70 -4.20 -5.80
C TRP A 141 18.50 -5.34 -5.18
N VAL A 142 17.83 -6.43 -4.81
CA VAL A 142 18.44 -7.58 -4.14
C VAL A 142 18.00 -8.89 -4.77
N VAL A 143 18.96 -9.79 -4.92
CA VAL A 143 18.73 -11.20 -5.23
C VAL A 143 18.88 -12.04 -3.96
N ALA A 144 17.92 -12.92 -3.71
CA ALA A 144 18.12 -14.05 -2.80
C ALA A 144 18.36 -15.30 -3.65
N TRP A 145 19.39 -16.10 -3.34
CA TRP A 145 19.68 -17.32 -4.09
C TRP A 145 20.40 -18.38 -3.24
N ASN A 146 20.01 -19.65 -3.42
CA ASN A 146 20.63 -20.82 -2.77
C ASN A 146 20.76 -20.67 -1.24
N GLY A 147 19.74 -20.11 -0.59
CA GLY A 147 19.72 -19.90 0.86
C GLY A 147 20.41 -18.62 1.34
N VAL A 148 21.07 -17.87 0.45
CA VAL A 148 21.58 -16.53 0.75
C VAL A 148 20.46 -15.52 0.52
N GLN A 149 19.99 -14.88 1.59
CA GLN A 149 18.83 -13.98 1.53
C GLN A 149 19.14 -12.61 0.90
N THR A 150 20.39 -12.14 1.02
CA THR A 150 20.75 -10.78 0.63
C THR A 150 22.03 -10.81 -0.21
N ILE A 151 21.87 -10.71 -1.52
CA ILE A 151 22.93 -10.43 -2.48
C ILE A 151 22.60 -9.06 -3.11
N PRO A 152 23.17 -7.96 -2.59
CA PRO A 152 22.87 -6.63 -3.09
C PRO A 152 23.41 -6.49 -4.51
N MET A 153 22.53 -6.14 -5.44
CA MET A 153 22.87 -5.90 -6.84
C MET A 153 22.78 -4.41 -7.09
N ASP A 154 23.60 -3.63 -6.38
CA ASP A 154 23.47 -2.17 -6.27
C ASP A 154 24.61 -1.38 -6.94
N SER A 155 25.64 -2.08 -7.42
CA SER A 155 26.90 -1.46 -7.82
C SER A 155 27.60 -2.18 -8.98
N LYS A 156 28.62 -1.51 -9.54
CA LYS A 156 29.43 -1.97 -10.66
C LYS A 156 28.57 -2.32 -11.88
N ALA A 157 27.76 -1.37 -12.33
CA ALA A 157 27.15 -1.43 -13.65
C ALA A 157 28.25 -1.62 -14.71
N TRP A 158 28.07 -2.60 -15.59
CA TRP A 158 29.13 -3.08 -16.49
C TRP A 158 28.80 -2.80 -17.96
N GLU A 159 27.52 -2.61 -18.28
CA GLU A 159 27.08 -2.25 -19.62
C GLU A 159 27.25 -0.74 -19.89
N ALA A 160 27.60 -0.39 -21.13
CA ALA A 160 27.77 1.01 -21.51
C ALA A 160 26.41 1.73 -21.49
N GLY A 161 26.36 2.87 -20.78
CA GLY A 161 25.14 3.67 -20.63
C GLY A 161 24.37 3.42 -19.33
N PHE A 162 24.84 2.50 -18.48
CA PHE A 162 24.26 2.26 -17.16
C PHE A 162 25.09 2.92 -16.05
N THR A 163 24.39 3.31 -14.99
CA THR A 163 24.97 3.85 -13.76
C THR A 163 24.69 2.88 -12.61
N ASP A 164 25.58 2.81 -11.63
CA ASP A 164 25.37 2.03 -10.41
C ASP A 164 24.04 2.40 -9.74
N GLY A 165 23.20 1.40 -9.50
CA GLY A 165 21.90 1.61 -8.85
C GLY A 165 20.82 2.25 -9.72
N GLU A 166 21.05 2.52 -11.01
CA GLU A 166 20.06 3.15 -11.88
C GLU A 166 19.59 2.20 -13.00
N ALA A 167 18.27 2.02 -13.11
CA ALA A 167 17.64 1.31 -14.22
C ALA A 167 17.15 2.29 -15.29
N LEU A 168 17.19 1.85 -16.54
CA LEU A 168 16.67 2.58 -17.68
C LEU A 168 15.32 2.01 -18.07
N LEU A 169 14.26 2.78 -17.87
CA LEU A 169 12.90 2.47 -18.29
C LEU A 169 12.59 3.25 -19.58
N VAL A 170 12.19 2.54 -20.63
CA VAL A 170 11.72 3.10 -21.89
C VAL A 170 10.29 2.67 -22.12
N CYS A 171 9.38 3.64 -22.11
CA CYS A 171 7.96 3.45 -22.37
C CYS A 171 7.66 3.52 -23.86
N GLY A 172 6.55 2.93 -24.29
CA GLY A 172 6.12 2.92 -25.67
C GLY A 172 5.76 4.32 -26.18
N THR A 173 5.17 5.14 -25.31
CA THR A 173 4.73 6.50 -25.64
C THR A 173 5.16 7.52 -24.59
N ASP A 174 4.66 7.40 -23.36
CA ASP A 174 4.76 8.46 -22.35
C ASP A 174 4.62 7.95 -20.91
N CYS A 175 4.71 6.63 -20.71
CA CYS A 175 4.58 6.00 -19.39
C CYS A 175 3.20 6.15 -18.74
N SER A 176 2.15 6.42 -19.51
CA SER A 176 0.76 6.43 -19.03
C SER A 176 0.22 5.04 -18.70
N ASP A 177 -0.96 4.98 -18.07
CA ASP A 177 -1.61 3.71 -17.74
C ASP A 177 -1.88 2.86 -18.98
N GLY A 178 -1.51 1.58 -18.92
CA GLY A 178 -1.58 0.64 -20.03
C GLY A 178 -0.49 0.81 -21.10
N ASP A 179 0.40 1.81 -20.98
CA ASP A 179 1.53 1.95 -21.89
C ASP A 179 2.49 0.77 -21.75
N THR A 180 3.09 0.36 -22.85
CA THR A 180 4.11 -0.70 -22.83
C THR A 180 5.43 -0.14 -22.33
N TYR A 181 6.30 -0.99 -21.77
CA TYR A 181 7.65 -0.57 -21.41
C TYR A 181 8.68 -1.69 -21.57
N THR A 182 9.94 -1.27 -21.63
CA THR A 182 11.12 -2.09 -21.36
C THR A 182 11.95 -1.44 -20.26
N LEU A 183 12.35 -2.21 -19.26
CA LEU A 183 13.27 -1.80 -18.21
C LEU A 183 14.52 -2.66 -18.31
N ASP A 184 15.67 -2.02 -18.40
CA ASP A 184 16.97 -2.67 -18.37
C ASP A 184 17.77 -2.17 -17.17
N TYR A 185 18.50 -3.07 -16.53
CA TYR A 185 19.33 -2.77 -15.37
C TYR A 185 20.59 -3.66 -15.34
N SER A 186 21.72 -3.05 -15.01
CA SER A 186 23.04 -3.70 -15.02
C SER A 186 23.72 -3.52 -13.66
N ALA A 187 24.23 -4.63 -13.11
CA ALA A 187 25.00 -4.65 -11.86
C ALA A 187 26.03 -5.79 -11.90
N THR A 188 26.90 -5.88 -10.91
CA THR A 188 27.81 -7.03 -10.76
C THR A 188 27.64 -7.66 -9.38
N VAL A 189 27.62 -8.99 -9.31
CA VAL A 189 27.54 -9.71 -8.03
C VAL A 189 28.67 -9.27 -7.08
N PRO A 190 28.37 -8.93 -5.82
CA PRO A 190 29.38 -8.51 -4.85
C PRO A 190 30.50 -9.52 -4.67
N ALA A 191 31.72 -9.02 -4.48
CA ALA A 191 32.91 -9.85 -4.33
C ALA A 191 32.94 -10.64 -3.01
N ASP A 192 32.12 -10.23 -2.04
CA ASP A 192 32.06 -10.74 -0.67
C ASP A 192 30.78 -11.54 -0.38
N CYS A 193 29.93 -11.82 -1.38
CA CYS A 193 28.67 -12.53 -1.18
C CYS A 193 28.85 -13.99 -0.68
N ALA A 194 30.02 -14.61 -0.93
CA ALA A 194 30.27 -16.04 -0.71
C ALA A 194 29.20 -16.95 -1.35
N CYS A 195 28.62 -16.49 -2.45
CA CYS A 195 27.49 -17.09 -3.15
C CYS A 195 27.93 -17.92 -4.36
N GLY A 196 29.23 -17.94 -4.71
CA GLY A 196 29.80 -18.75 -5.78
C GLY A 196 29.74 -18.12 -7.18
N PHE A 197 29.23 -16.89 -7.27
CA PHE A 197 29.17 -16.08 -8.49
C PHE A 197 29.79 -14.69 -8.27
N GLU A 198 30.76 -14.58 -7.36
CA GLU A 198 31.41 -13.31 -7.03
C GLU A 198 31.99 -12.63 -8.28
N ASN A 199 31.69 -11.34 -8.46
CA ASN A 199 32.12 -10.53 -9.62
C ASN A 199 31.53 -10.93 -10.97
N VAL A 200 30.51 -11.79 -11.01
CA VAL A 200 29.83 -12.11 -12.28
C VAL A 200 28.90 -10.95 -12.67
N PRO A 201 28.99 -10.45 -13.91
CA PRO A 201 28.07 -9.43 -14.41
C PRO A 201 26.63 -9.94 -14.44
N TYR A 202 25.68 -9.11 -14.01
CA TYR A 202 24.25 -9.38 -13.94
C TYR A 202 23.49 -8.37 -14.81
N HIS A 203 22.47 -8.86 -15.51
CA HIS A 203 21.51 -8.03 -16.25
C HIS A 203 20.09 -8.40 -15.87
N LEU A 204 19.24 -7.40 -15.67
CA LEU A 204 17.79 -7.57 -15.53
C LEU A 204 17.12 -6.90 -16.72
N HIS A 205 16.20 -7.62 -17.35
CA HIS A 205 15.35 -7.12 -18.42
C HIS A 205 13.89 -7.42 -18.10
N LEU A 206 13.09 -6.37 -17.92
CA LEU A 206 11.64 -6.48 -17.77
C LEU A 206 10.98 -5.86 -19.00
N THR A 207 9.93 -6.50 -19.49
CA THR A 207 9.08 -5.94 -20.54
C THR A 207 7.63 -6.22 -20.18
N GLY A 208 6.73 -5.28 -20.44
CA GLY A 208 5.31 -5.49 -20.20
C GLY A 208 4.52 -4.19 -20.30
N THR A 209 3.55 -4.02 -19.41
CA THR A 209 2.64 -2.87 -19.39
C THR A 209 2.67 -2.17 -18.05
N ILE A 210 2.58 -0.85 -18.07
CA ILE A 210 2.42 -0.05 -16.88
C ILE A 210 0.97 -0.19 -16.42
N SER A 211 0.78 -0.51 -15.15
CA SER A 211 -0.49 -0.37 -14.47
C SER A 211 -0.34 0.78 -13.49
N ILE A 212 -0.83 1.94 -13.88
CA ILE A 212 -1.02 3.02 -12.93
C ILE A 212 -2.35 2.70 -12.24
N PRO A 213 -2.37 2.54 -10.90
CA PRO A 213 -3.64 2.48 -10.20
C PRO A 213 -4.45 3.68 -10.69
N PRO A 214 -5.69 3.49 -11.17
CA PRO A 214 -6.48 4.62 -11.59
C PRO A 214 -6.47 5.65 -10.46
N ASP A 215 -6.54 6.92 -10.86
CA ASP A 215 -6.98 7.99 -9.98
C ASP A 215 -7.99 7.36 -9.03
N PRO A 216 -7.78 7.35 -7.68
CA PRO A 216 -8.68 6.63 -6.79
C PRO A 216 -10.07 6.96 -7.27
N ALA A 217 -10.89 5.96 -7.61
CA ALA A 217 -12.18 6.22 -8.22
C ALA A 217 -12.99 6.94 -7.15
N THR A 218 -12.86 8.26 -7.15
CA THR A 218 -13.38 9.16 -6.15
C THR A 218 -14.70 9.59 -6.70
N ASP A 219 -15.60 8.62 -6.71
CA ASP A 219 -16.98 8.97 -6.68
C ASP A 219 -17.23 9.52 -5.27
N ALA A 220 -17.65 10.76 -5.24
CA ALA A 220 -18.10 11.41 -4.05
C ALA A 220 -19.45 12.02 -4.36
N THR A 221 -20.27 12.21 -3.34
CA THR A 221 -21.53 12.97 -3.50
C THR A 221 -21.30 14.45 -3.91
N GLY A 222 -20.04 14.88 -4.07
CA GLY A 222 -19.59 16.21 -4.52
C GLY A 222 -18.39 16.14 -5.49
N GLY A 223 -17.84 17.29 -5.87
CA GLY A 223 -16.70 17.39 -6.80
C GLY A 223 -15.36 17.16 -6.13
N PHE A 224 -14.66 16.10 -6.52
CA PHE A 224 -13.34 15.72 -5.99
C PHE A 224 -12.19 16.49 -6.66
N THR A 225 -11.18 16.84 -5.86
CA THR A 225 -9.93 17.47 -6.28
C THR A 225 -8.79 17.05 -5.34
N PRO A 226 -7.52 17.08 -5.77
CA PRO A 226 -6.38 16.90 -4.88
C PRO A 226 -6.38 17.91 -3.73
N GLY A 227 -5.96 17.47 -2.55
CA GLY A 227 -5.82 18.31 -1.37
C GLY A 227 -4.60 19.22 -1.45
N ALA A 228 -4.36 19.98 -0.38
CA ALA A 228 -3.32 21.02 -0.37
C ALA A 228 -1.90 20.44 -0.46
N ILE A 229 -1.62 19.35 0.26
CA ILE A 229 -0.33 18.66 0.24
C ILE A 229 -0.15 17.97 -1.10
N ALA A 230 -1.16 17.24 -1.58
CA ALA A 230 -1.13 16.60 -2.89
C ALA A 230 -0.87 17.63 -4.01
N THR A 231 -1.53 18.79 -3.97
CA THR A 231 -1.29 19.89 -4.91
C THR A 231 0.14 20.43 -4.80
N ALA A 232 0.69 20.58 -3.59
CA ALA A 232 2.04 21.08 -3.37
C ALA A 232 3.12 20.17 -3.98
N VAL A 233 2.88 18.85 -4.00
CA VAL A 233 3.78 17.86 -4.62
C VAL A 233 3.38 17.49 -6.06
N SER A 234 2.45 18.25 -6.67
CA SER A 234 1.94 18.00 -8.02
C SER A 234 1.30 16.62 -8.21
N SER A 235 0.78 16.02 -7.13
CA SER A 235 -0.01 14.80 -7.16
C SER A 235 -1.42 15.10 -7.68
N ALA A 236 -1.66 14.74 -8.94
CA ALA A 236 -2.96 14.94 -9.59
C ALA A 236 -4.06 14.01 -9.04
N ASN A 237 -3.68 12.91 -8.39
CA ASN A 237 -4.60 11.88 -7.91
C ASN A 237 -4.82 11.90 -6.38
N GLY A 238 -4.33 12.94 -5.72
CA GLY A 238 -4.41 13.08 -4.26
C GLY A 238 -3.48 12.14 -3.48
N ARG A 239 -2.76 11.21 -4.12
CA ARG A 239 -1.88 10.28 -3.39
C ARG A 239 -0.59 10.96 -2.97
N ILE A 240 -0.20 10.75 -1.73
CA ILE A 240 1.06 11.26 -1.17
C ILE A 240 1.70 10.17 -0.30
N SER A 241 3.01 10.23 -0.18
CA SER A 241 3.81 9.45 0.77
C SER A 241 3.85 10.12 2.15
N MET A 242 4.31 9.38 3.16
CA MET A 242 4.57 9.94 4.48
C MET A 242 5.67 11.01 4.44
N ASP A 243 6.70 10.80 3.60
CA ASP A 243 7.81 11.75 3.46
C ASP A 243 7.33 13.06 2.81
N GLU A 244 6.52 12.99 1.76
CA GLU A 244 5.88 14.17 1.16
C GLU A 244 5.00 14.92 2.16
N LEU A 245 4.27 14.21 3.03
CA LEU A 245 3.51 14.84 4.12
C LEU A 245 4.43 15.56 5.10
N ILE A 246 5.54 14.93 5.52
CA ILE A 246 6.50 15.52 6.46
C ILE A 246 7.19 16.76 5.86
N ASP A 247 7.62 16.67 4.61
CA ASP A 247 8.27 17.77 3.88
C ASP A 247 7.35 18.98 3.69
N ASN A 248 6.03 18.74 3.73
CA ASN A 248 5.00 19.78 3.68
C ASN A 248 4.44 20.17 5.06
N GLY A 249 5.23 19.97 6.12
CA GLY A 249 4.93 20.46 7.48
C GLY A 249 4.08 19.49 8.31
N GLY A 250 3.89 18.27 7.83
CA GLY A 250 3.31 17.18 8.59
C GLY A 250 4.27 16.56 9.61
N VAL A 251 3.80 15.54 10.32
CA VAL A 251 4.64 14.74 11.25
C VAL A 251 4.46 13.26 10.99
N ALA A 252 5.48 12.45 11.28
CA ALA A 252 5.40 11.01 11.17
C ALA A 252 4.34 10.41 12.11
N ASP A 253 3.75 9.28 11.72
CA ASP A 253 2.94 8.41 12.60
C ASP A 253 3.72 7.14 12.96
N PRO A 254 4.67 7.19 13.92
CA PRO A 254 5.65 6.12 14.16
C PRO A 254 5.02 4.79 14.62
N ASP A 255 3.74 4.80 14.95
CA ASP A 255 3.02 3.67 15.53
C ASP A 255 2.25 2.87 14.47
N PHE A 256 2.28 3.33 13.23
CA PHE A 256 1.54 2.77 12.11
C PHE A 256 2.40 2.69 10.85
N THR A 257 1.99 1.84 9.92
CA THR A 257 2.53 1.78 8.56
C THR A 257 1.40 1.87 7.54
N TYR A 258 1.68 2.48 6.39
CA TYR A 258 0.70 2.82 5.36
C TYR A 258 1.05 2.13 4.05
N GLY A 259 0.62 0.87 3.88
CA GLY A 259 0.98 0.06 2.70
C GLY A 259 0.48 0.63 1.36
N ASP A 260 -0.61 1.41 1.40
CA ASP A 260 -1.17 2.10 0.23
C ASP A 260 -0.69 3.55 0.09
N GLY A 261 0.18 4.01 0.98
CA GLY A 261 0.47 5.43 1.15
C GLY A 261 -0.69 6.18 1.81
N LEU A 262 -0.72 7.49 1.60
CA LEU A 262 -1.76 8.40 2.07
C LEU A 262 -2.53 8.97 0.87
N THR A 263 -3.72 9.48 1.15
CA THR A 263 -4.51 10.25 0.21
C THR A 263 -4.84 11.58 0.88
N ASP A 264 -4.56 12.67 0.17
CA ASP A 264 -4.92 14.03 0.52
C ASP A 264 -5.83 14.58 -0.57
N PHE A 265 -7.08 14.85 -0.19
CA PHE A 265 -8.13 15.24 -1.10
C PHE A 265 -9.02 16.35 -0.54
N THR A 266 -9.71 17.01 -1.46
CA THR A 266 -10.81 17.94 -1.19
C THR A 266 -12.04 17.56 -2.00
N VAL A 267 -13.19 17.42 -1.34
CA VAL A 267 -14.50 17.26 -1.99
C VAL A 267 -15.33 18.52 -1.78
N SER A 268 -15.76 19.16 -2.86
CA SER A 268 -16.57 20.38 -2.85
C SER A 268 -18.04 20.11 -3.20
N GLY A 269 -18.94 21.00 -2.81
CA GLY A 269 -20.37 20.83 -3.07
C GLY A 269 -21.00 19.72 -2.22
N THR A 270 -20.43 19.48 -1.04
CA THR A 270 -20.87 18.44 -0.10
C THR A 270 -22.19 18.83 0.59
N GLY A 271 -22.93 17.82 1.03
CA GLY A 271 -24.04 17.99 1.97
C GLY A 271 -23.55 17.97 3.43
N ALA A 272 -24.47 17.91 4.40
CA ALA A 272 -24.13 17.81 5.82
C ALA A 272 -23.24 16.60 6.17
N SER A 273 -23.35 15.52 5.39
CA SER A 273 -22.42 14.40 5.39
C SER A 273 -22.32 13.87 3.97
N SER A 274 -21.11 13.50 3.54
CA SER A 274 -20.84 13.02 2.19
C SER A 274 -20.13 11.69 2.22
N GLN A 275 -20.41 10.88 1.21
CA GLN A 275 -19.73 9.61 1.00
C GLN A 275 -18.64 9.82 -0.03
N ILE A 276 -17.44 9.35 0.29
CA ILE A 276 -16.24 9.41 -0.54
C ILE A 276 -15.73 7.99 -0.67
N VAL A 277 -15.62 7.51 -1.90
CA VAL A 277 -15.00 6.21 -2.21
C VAL A 277 -13.56 6.43 -2.63
N LEU A 278 -12.63 5.65 -2.08
CA LEU A 278 -11.21 5.66 -2.42
C LEU A 278 -10.82 4.26 -2.89
N THR A 279 -10.32 4.15 -4.12
CA THR A 279 -9.72 2.91 -4.62
C THR A 279 -8.30 2.78 -4.09
N LEU A 280 -8.00 1.68 -3.43
CA LEU A 280 -6.68 1.35 -2.90
C LEU A 280 -5.83 0.67 -3.99
N THR A 281 -4.51 0.93 -4.01
CA THR A 281 -3.54 0.24 -4.90
C THR A 281 -3.12 -1.12 -4.37
N ALA A 282 -3.35 -1.35 -3.08
CA ALA A 282 -3.10 -2.60 -2.40
C ALA A 282 -4.31 -2.97 -1.53
N PRO A 283 -4.64 -4.27 -1.43
CA PRO A 283 -5.70 -4.71 -0.55
C PRO A 283 -5.38 -4.36 0.91
N ILE A 284 -6.43 -4.14 1.71
CA ILE A 284 -6.29 -3.90 3.14
C ILE A 284 -5.52 -5.07 3.76
N PRO A 285 -4.41 -4.82 4.47
CA PRO A 285 -3.54 -5.87 4.96
C PRO A 285 -4.17 -6.62 6.14
N ALA A 286 -3.68 -7.83 6.40
CA ALA A 286 -4.05 -8.59 7.58
C ALA A 286 -3.75 -7.82 8.88
N ALA A 287 -4.72 -7.85 9.80
CA ALA A 287 -4.57 -7.33 11.16
C ALA A 287 -3.40 -8.05 11.87
N PRO A 288 -2.38 -7.33 12.37
CA PRO A 288 -1.23 -7.96 13.00
C PRO A 288 -1.56 -8.46 14.41
N VAL A 289 -0.99 -9.60 14.78
CA VAL A 289 -0.95 -10.08 16.17
C VAL A 289 0.31 -9.49 16.82
N LEU A 290 0.12 -8.47 17.67
CA LEU A 290 1.22 -7.68 18.23
C LEU A 290 1.73 -8.22 19.58
N ALA A 291 1.05 -9.18 20.18
CA ALA A 291 1.55 -9.97 21.31
C ALA A 291 0.98 -11.39 21.27
N GLU A 292 1.80 -12.33 21.73
CA GLU A 292 1.41 -13.74 21.83
C GLU A 292 0.16 -13.90 22.71
N GLY A 293 -0.82 -14.66 22.21
CA GLY A 293 -2.09 -14.90 22.90
C GLY A 293 -3.06 -13.71 22.91
N GLN A 294 -2.77 -12.60 22.23
CA GLN A 294 -3.72 -11.50 22.03
C GLN A 294 -4.44 -11.62 20.68
N PRO A 295 -5.70 -11.13 20.57
CA PRO A 295 -6.37 -11.03 19.29
C PRO A 295 -5.61 -10.08 18.34
N PRO A 296 -5.77 -10.23 17.02
CA PRO A 296 -5.22 -9.29 16.05
C PRO A 296 -5.66 -7.86 16.36
N THR A 297 -4.71 -6.91 16.27
CA THR A 297 -5.01 -5.49 16.44
C THR A 297 -5.59 -4.96 15.12
N PRO A 298 -6.80 -4.38 15.11
CA PRO A 298 -7.46 -3.97 13.87
C PRO A 298 -6.64 -2.98 13.05
N VAL A 299 -6.72 -3.11 11.72
CA VAL A 299 -6.34 -2.04 10.78
C VAL A 299 -7.35 -0.90 10.93
N VAL A 300 -6.87 0.33 10.88
CA VAL A 300 -7.70 1.53 11.09
C VAL A 300 -7.47 2.56 9.99
N TYR A 301 -8.43 3.46 9.77
CA TYR A 301 -8.16 4.67 9.00
C TYR A 301 -7.58 5.74 9.93
N ARG A 302 -6.45 6.32 9.55
CA ARG A 302 -5.79 7.40 10.28
C ARG A 302 -5.95 8.68 9.50
N LYS A 303 -6.46 9.72 10.17
CA LYS A 303 -6.58 11.07 9.64
C LYS A 303 -5.48 11.94 10.21
N PHE A 304 -4.81 12.69 9.34
CA PHE A 304 -3.93 13.77 9.74
C PHE A 304 -4.74 15.06 9.82
N SER A 305 -4.76 15.72 10.98
CA SER A 305 -5.51 16.96 11.18
C SER A 305 -4.76 17.85 12.17
N ASN A 306 -4.68 19.16 11.86
CA ASN A 306 -4.12 20.16 12.77
C ASN A 306 -2.71 19.79 13.32
N GLY A 307 -1.86 19.19 12.48
CA GLY A 307 -0.50 18.81 12.88
C GLY A 307 -0.41 17.51 13.69
N ALA A 308 -1.48 16.74 13.81
CA ALA A 308 -1.52 15.50 14.60
C ALA A 308 -2.32 14.38 13.93
N TRP A 309 -1.94 13.14 14.23
CA TRP A 309 -2.64 11.95 13.74
C TRP A 309 -3.74 11.49 14.70
N ASN A 310 -4.93 11.30 14.16
CA ASN A 310 -6.10 10.83 14.88
C ASN A 310 -6.64 9.54 14.24
N THR A 311 -7.12 8.62 15.07
CA THR A 311 -7.81 7.42 14.58
C THR A 311 -9.23 7.79 14.22
N PHE A 312 -9.64 7.49 12.99
CA PHE A 312 -11.02 7.66 12.57
C PHE A 312 -11.92 6.74 13.39
N THR A 313 -12.78 7.36 14.19
CA THR A 313 -13.74 6.69 15.04
C THR A 313 -15.13 6.91 14.47
N ALA A 314 -15.78 5.82 14.08
CA ALA A 314 -17.11 5.87 13.49
C ALA A 314 -18.16 6.35 14.51
N ASP A 315 -19.06 7.21 14.05
CA ASP A 315 -20.25 7.70 14.75
C ASP A 315 -21.45 7.77 13.79
N THR A 316 -22.52 8.48 14.13
CA THR A 316 -23.73 8.56 13.29
C THR A 316 -23.52 9.27 11.95
N ASN A 317 -22.59 10.21 11.86
CA ASN A 317 -22.35 11.04 10.68
C ASN A 317 -20.96 10.84 10.07
N ASN A 318 -20.08 10.12 10.75
CA ASN A 318 -18.75 9.77 10.32
C ASN A 318 -18.62 8.25 10.30
N LEU A 319 -18.45 7.63 9.13
CA LEU A 319 -18.38 6.17 9.01
C LEU A 319 -17.17 5.78 8.16
N VAL A 320 -16.66 4.57 8.43
CA VAL A 320 -15.60 3.95 7.64
C VAL A 320 -16.02 2.52 7.33
N ALA A 321 -15.89 2.11 6.07
CA ALA A 321 -16.14 0.75 5.62
C ALA A 321 -15.26 0.41 4.43
N SER A 322 -15.08 -0.88 4.16
CA SER A 322 -14.47 -1.35 2.92
C SER A 322 -15.39 -2.32 2.15
N ALA A 323 -15.04 -2.55 0.89
CA ALA A 323 -15.62 -3.58 0.05
C ALA A 323 -14.57 -4.11 -0.94
N ALA A 324 -14.77 -5.35 -1.41
CA ALA A 324 -14.01 -5.88 -2.55
C ALA A 324 -14.33 -5.07 -3.82
N ALA A 325 -13.33 -4.92 -4.69
CA ALA A 325 -13.54 -4.31 -6.00
C ALA A 325 -14.51 -5.13 -6.87
N ILE A 326 -15.40 -4.46 -7.60
CA ILE A 326 -16.39 -5.12 -8.50
C ILE A 326 -15.76 -5.51 -9.85
N SER A 327 -14.65 -4.87 -10.21
CA SER A 327 -13.74 -5.26 -11.28
C SER A 327 -12.34 -4.70 -10.97
N GLN A 328 -11.33 -4.98 -11.79
CA GLN A 328 -9.97 -4.53 -11.52
C GLN A 328 -9.93 -3.00 -11.34
N PHE A 329 -9.60 -2.57 -10.12
CA PHE A 329 -9.60 -1.17 -9.66
C PHE A 329 -10.93 -0.41 -9.77
N GLN A 330 -12.06 -1.11 -9.83
CA GLN A 330 -13.39 -0.50 -9.84
C GLN A 330 -14.11 -0.77 -8.53
N CYS A 331 -14.45 0.30 -7.82
CA CYS A 331 -15.18 0.21 -6.56
C CYS A 331 -16.70 0.25 -6.75
N PRO A 332 -17.46 -0.38 -5.83
CA PRO A 332 -18.89 -0.10 -5.71
C PRO A 332 -19.12 1.42 -5.54
N PRO A 333 -20.23 1.96 -6.09
CA PRO A 333 -20.52 3.39 -5.99
C PRO A 333 -20.75 3.85 -4.54
N PRO A 334 -20.64 5.16 -4.24
CA PRO A 334 -20.87 5.69 -2.90
C PRO A 334 -22.27 5.34 -2.40
N GLY A 335 -22.33 4.84 -1.17
CA GLY A 335 -23.56 4.40 -0.52
C GLY A 335 -24.04 3.00 -0.91
N ASP A 336 -23.26 2.24 -1.70
CA ASP A 336 -23.58 0.85 -1.99
C ASP A 336 -23.62 0.01 -0.69
N THR A 337 -24.57 -0.91 -0.63
CA THR A 337 -24.73 -1.87 0.47
C THR A 337 -23.54 -2.81 0.68
N LEU A 338 -22.64 -2.94 -0.31
CA LEU A 338 -21.38 -3.68 -0.18
C LEU A 338 -20.45 -3.05 0.86
N TYR A 339 -20.54 -1.74 1.08
CA TYR A 339 -19.84 -1.05 2.17
C TYR A 339 -20.56 -1.28 3.50
N ASN A 340 -20.36 -2.46 4.09
CA ASN A 340 -20.96 -2.79 5.37
C ASN A 340 -20.21 -2.13 6.54
N HIS A 341 -20.70 -0.97 6.99
CA HIS A 341 -20.16 -0.22 8.12
C HIS A 341 -20.12 -0.99 9.45
N SER A 342 -20.87 -2.10 9.59
CA SER A 342 -20.77 -2.96 10.79
C SER A 342 -19.49 -3.79 10.81
N ASN A 343 -18.88 -4.03 9.64
CA ASN A 343 -17.63 -4.77 9.50
C ASN A 343 -16.41 -3.83 9.57
N GLY A 344 -16.59 -2.54 9.29
CA GLY A 344 -15.48 -1.58 9.21
C GLY A 344 -14.53 -1.91 8.05
N LEU A 345 -13.23 -1.93 8.32
CA LEU A 345 -12.20 -2.32 7.36
C LEU A 345 -11.97 -3.83 7.39
N VAL A 346 -12.08 -4.47 6.23
CA VAL A 346 -11.95 -5.92 6.05
C VAL A 346 -10.68 -6.23 5.28
N GLU A 347 -9.91 -7.21 5.76
CA GLU A 347 -8.70 -7.70 5.09
C GLU A 347 -9.03 -8.17 3.66
N GLY A 348 -8.19 -7.80 2.70
CA GLY A 348 -8.33 -8.19 1.30
C GLY A 348 -9.12 -7.20 0.44
N ASP A 349 -9.96 -6.36 1.04
CA ASP A 349 -10.75 -5.38 0.28
C ASP A 349 -9.87 -4.28 -0.33
N GLU A 350 -10.21 -3.82 -1.53
CA GLU A 350 -9.48 -2.79 -2.27
C GLU A 350 -10.24 -1.46 -2.39
N CYS A 351 -11.45 -1.36 -1.83
CA CYS A 351 -12.28 -0.17 -1.87
C CYS A 351 -12.60 0.32 -0.48
N LEU A 352 -12.27 1.57 -0.19
CA LEU A 352 -12.57 2.25 1.06
C LEU A 352 -13.72 3.24 0.83
N GLN A 353 -14.74 3.21 1.69
CA GLN A 353 -15.74 4.27 1.76
C GLN A 353 -15.62 5.02 3.09
N LEU A 354 -15.43 6.33 2.98
CA LEU A 354 -15.52 7.27 4.08
C LEU A 354 -16.85 8.01 3.99
N THR A 355 -17.57 8.08 5.09
CA THR A 355 -18.66 9.02 5.27
C THR A 355 -18.13 10.09 6.21
N ILE A 356 -18.10 11.35 5.79
CA ILE A 356 -17.52 12.45 6.59
C ILE A 356 -18.55 13.56 6.72
N ALA A 357 -18.75 14.04 7.94
CA ALA A 357 -19.59 15.20 8.25
C ALA A 357 -18.87 16.51 7.90
N ASP A 358 -19.52 17.37 7.12
CA ASP A 358 -19.02 18.71 6.78
C ASP A 358 -18.91 19.59 8.03
N GLY A 359 -17.75 20.21 8.23
CA GLY A 359 -17.39 20.95 9.45
C GLY A 359 -17.22 20.06 10.70
N GLY A 360 -17.17 18.74 10.53
CA GLY A 360 -16.99 17.76 11.58
C GLY A 360 -15.52 17.56 12.02
N PRO A 361 -15.27 16.66 12.99
CA PRO A 361 -13.90 16.39 13.48
C PRO A 361 -12.99 15.71 12.47
N TYR A 362 -13.54 15.18 11.36
CA TYR A 362 -12.77 14.55 10.28
C TYR A 362 -12.75 15.40 9.00
N ASP A 363 -13.11 16.68 9.09
CA ASP A 363 -13.05 17.63 7.98
C ASP A 363 -12.11 18.79 8.31
N ASP A 364 -11.03 18.92 7.52
CA ASP A 364 -10.00 19.96 7.69
C ASP A 364 -10.17 21.16 6.76
N SER A 365 -11.25 21.24 5.99
CA SER A 365 -11.42 22.31 5.00
C SER A 365 -11.63 23.69 5.65
N GLY A 366 -12.16 23.71 6.88
CA GLY A 366 -12.63 24.92 7.57
C GLY A 366 -13.71 25.69 6.81
N THR A 367 -14.28 25.12 5.74
CA THR A 367 -15.14 25.79 4.77
C THR A 367 -16.41 24.97 4.57
N ALA A 368 -17.57 25.61 4.68
CA ALA A 368 -18.85 24.91 4.51
C ALA A 368 -18.99 24.31 3.10
N ASN A 369 -19.63 23.15 3.04
CA ASN A 369 -19.83 22.33 1.84
C ASN A 369 -18.52 21.93 1.15
N THR A 370 -17.46 21.74 1.95
CA THR A 370 -16.16 21.27 1.47
C THR A 370 -15.58 20.33 2.52
N ILE A 371 -15.14 19.14 2.10
CA ILE A 371 -14.46 18.19 2.99
C ILE A 371 -13.02 18.08 2.56
N ALA A 372 -12.08 18.27 3.50
CA ALA A 372 -10.65 17.98 3.28
C ALA A 372 -10.18 16.88 4.24
N ASP A 373 -9.50 15.86 3.69
CA ASP A 373 -9.10 14.70 4.49
C ASP A 373 -7.77 14.08 4.03
N PRO A 374 -6.62 14.62 4.47
CA PRO A 374 -5.38 13.90 4.39
C PRO A 374 -5.36 12.74 5.38
N GLY A 375 -5.23 11.52 4.88
CA GLY A 375 -5.27 10.32 5.70
C GLY A 375 -4.94 9.04 4.93
N GLY A 376 -5.07 7.89 5.59
CA GLY A 376 -4.80 6.61 4.95
C GLY A 376 -5.16 5.40 5.81
N VAL A 377 -5.25 4.24 5.15
CA VAL A 377 -5.40 2.95 5.80
C VAL A 377 -4.09 2.57 6.47
N ALA A 378 -4.13 2.33 7.77
CA ALA A 378 -2.95 2.23 8.62
C ALA A 378 -2.94 0.90 9.39
N ARG A 379 -1.86 0.14 9.22
CA ARG A 379 -1.61 -1.09 9.96
C ARG A 379 -0.81 -0.78 11.23
N PRO A 380 -1.29 -1.20 12.42
CA PRO A 380 -0.63 -0.86 13.68
C PRO A 380 0.69 -1.63 13.87
N LEU A 381 1.73 -0.95 14.37
CA LEU A 381 3.04 -1.54 14.68
C LEU A 381 3.21 -1.90 16.16
N LYS A 382 2.35 -1.36 17.04
CA LYS A 382 2.39 -1.59 18.49
C LYS A 382 0.99 -1.71 19.08
N ILE A 383 0.88 -2.35 20.25
CA ILE A 383 -0.40 -2.48 20.96
C ILE A 383 -0.83 -1.10 21.48
N PHE A 384 -2.01 -0.67 21.07
CA PHE A 384 -2.68 0.49 21.65
C PHE A 384 -3.43 0.06 22.90
N ILE A 385 -2.81 0.20 24.07
CA ILE A 385 -3.57 0.18 25.32
C ILE A 385 -4.24 1.54 25.43
N ASP A 386 -5.55 1.59 25.21
CA ASP A 386 -6.35 2.77 25.53
C ASP A 386 -6.15 3.09 27.02
N LYS A 387 -5.40 4.16 27.32
CA LYS A 387 -5.15 4.61 28.68
C LYS A 387 -6.33 5.41 29.24
N ARG A 388 -7.46 5.49 28.54
CA ARG A 388 -8.73 5.88 29.16
C ARG A 388 -9.08 4.80 30.18
N THR A 389 -8.66 5.03 31.42
CA THR A 389 -9.29 4.44 32.60
C THR A 389 -10.76 4.86 32.58
N SER A 390 -11.60 4.06 31.93
CA SER A 390 -12.99 3.94 32.36
C SER A 390 -12.93 3.50 33.81
N GLY A 391 -13.38 4.37 34.71
CA GLY A 391 -13.50 4.07 36.14
C GLY A 391 -14.60 3.04 36.40
N SER A 392 -14.47 1.84 35.85
CA SER A 392 -15.31 0.70 36.17
C SER A 392 -14.42 -0.47 36.58
N ASP A 393 -14.13 -0.54 37.88
CA ASP A 393 -13.87 -1.81 38.54
C ASP A 393 -15.10 -2.71 38.31
N GLY A 394 -15.03 -3.62 37.36
CA GLY A 394 -16.19 -4.45 37.05
C GLY A 394 -15.96 -5.53 35.99
N CYS A 395 -15.57 -6.72 36.47
CA CYS A 395 -15.69 -8.03 35.82
C CYS A 395 -14.69 -8.37 34.70
N SER A 396 -13.53 -8.90 35.09
CA SER A 396 -12.77 -9.85 34.26
C SER A 396 -13.55 -11.16 34.16
N MET A 397 -14.01 -11.53 32.97
CA MET A 397 -14.45 -12.91 32.70
C MET A 397 -13.22 -13.76 32.40
N SER A 398 -12.84 -14.65 33.32
CA SER A 398 -11.78 -15.63 33.08
C SER A 398 -12.18 -16.59 31.95
N GLY A 399 -11.30 -16.84 30.98
CA GLY A 399 -11.54 -17.75 29.84
C GLY A 399 -11.64 -19.25 30.18
N ASN A 400 -11.68 -19.61 31.47
CA ASN A 400 -11.89 -20.98 31.89
C ASN A 400 -13.39 -21.29 31.97
N THR A 401 -13.87 -22.19 31.13
CA THR A 401 -15.22 -22.77 31.24
C THR A 401 -15.30 -23.62 32.50
N ILE A 402 -16.10 -23.19 33.48
CA ILE A 402 -16.28 -23.92 34.73
C ILE A 402 -17.47 -24.86 34.58
N SER A 403 -17.21 -26.17 34.63
CA SER A 403 -18.28 -27.17 34.59
C SER A 403 -19.09 -27.18 35.89
N SER A 404 -20.39 -27.48 35.78
CA SER A 404 -21.37 -27.48 36.89
C SER A 404 -21.01 -28.39 38.07
N ASN A 405 -20.01 -29.25 37.91
CA ASN A 405 -19.57 -30.21 38.92
C ASN A 405 -18.56 -29.61 39.92
N GLN A 406 -18.03 -28.41 39.67
CA GLN A 406 -16.97 -27.79 40.50
C GLN A 406 -17.46 -26.71 41.48
N ARG A 407 -18.75 -26.38 41.51
CA ARG A 407 -19.29 -25.42 42.50
C ARG A 407 -20.57 -25.92 43.16
N ALA A 408 -20.40 -26.76 44.20
CA ALA A 408 -21.48 -27.17 45.11
C ALA A 408 -22.23 -25.99 45.75
N ASP A 409 -21.58 -24.82 45.83
CA ASP A 409 -22.12 -23.59 46.40
C ASP A 409 -23.39 -23.10 45.67
N TRP A 410 -23.50 -23.33 44.35
CA TRP A 410 -24.67 -22.92 43.58
C TRP A 410 -25.89 -23.79 43.86
N TRP A 411 -25.68 -25.08 44.17
CA TRP A 411 -26.75 -25.97 44.62
C TRP A 411 -27.22 -25.60 46.02
N LEU A 412 -26.34 -25.11 46.90
CA LEU A 412 -26.73 -24.60 48.23
C LEU A 412 -27.56 -23.32 48.13
N VAL A 413 -27.20 -22.39 47.26
CA VAL A 413 -27.98 -21.16 47.04
C VAL A 413 -29.35 -21.46 46.43
N ALA A 414 -29.42 -22.32 45.41
CA ALA A 414 -30.69 -22.75 44.82
C ALA A 414 -31.57 -23.51 45.83
N GLY A 415 -30.98 -24.38 46.65
CA GLY A 415 -31.66 -25.08 47.73
C GLY A 415 -32.22 -24.13 48.78
N PHE A 416 -31.45 -23.12 49.21
CA PHE A 416 -31.90 -22.13 50.17
C PHE A 416 -33.08 -21.29 49.65
N MET A 417 -33.03 -20.87 48.38
CA MET A 417 -34.14 -20.14 47.74
C MET A 417 -35.40 -21.01 47.60
N GLY A 418 -35.25 -22.29 47.27
CA GLY A 418 -36.36 -23.26 47.26
C GLY A 418 -36.98 -23.46 48.65
N LEU A 419 -36.14 -23.55 49.70
CA LEU A 419 -36.59 -23.68 51.09
C LEU A 419 -37.40 -22.46 51.54
N LEU A 420 -36.94 -21.24 51.22
CA LEU A 420 -37.66 -20.00 51.50
C LEU A 420 -39.02 -19.95 50.78
N GLY A 421 -39.10 -20.46 49.55
CA GLY A 421 -40.36 -20.59 48.81
C GLY A 421 -41.36 -21.53 49.50
N LEU A 422 -40.89 -22.68 50.01
CA LEU A 422 -41.72 -23.64 50.72
C LEU A 422 -42.23 -23.11 52.08
N PHE A 423 -41.41 -22.33 52.81
CA PHE A 423 -41.88 -21.65 54.02
C PHE A 423 -42.94 -20.58 53.73
N ARG A 424 -42.87 -19.92 52.57
CA ARG A 424 -43.88 -18.96 52.12
C ARG A 424 -45.22 -19.64 51.80
N LEU A 425 -45.19 -20.83 51.18
CA LEU A 425 -46.38 -21.62 50.86
C LEU A 425 -47.03 -22.24 52.11
N LYS A 426 -46.23 -22.71 53.08
CA LYS A 426 -46.76 -23.31 54.32
C LYS A 426 -47.40 -22.26 55.24
N ARG A 427 -46.93 -21.01 55.21
CA ARG A 427 -47.53 -19.89 55.95
C ARG A 427 -48.88 -19.43 55.37
N ASN A 428 -49.10 -19.58 54.06
CA ASN A 428 -50.38 -19.26 53.43
C ASN A 428 -51.45 -20.37 53.62
N SER A 429 -51.05 -21.62 53.88
CA SER A 429 -51.98 -22.72 54.16
C SER A 429 -52.62 -22.64 55.56
N HIS A 430 -52.08 -21.85 56.49
CA HIS A 430 -52.63 -21.70 57.85
C HIS A 430 -53.61 -20.52 58.00
N ASN A 431 -53.72 -19.64 57.01
CA ASN A 431 -54.64 -18.49 57.03
C ASN A 431 -55.96 -18.71 56.26
N ASN A 432 -56.19 -19.91 55.70
CA ASN A 432 -57.43 -20.26 54.97
C ASN A 432 -58.25 -21.38 55.66
N ARG A 433 -58.12 -21.52 56.99
CA ARG A 433 -59.09 -22.23 57.84
C ARG A 433 -59.42 -21.37 59.06
N ALA A 434 -60.27 -20.37 58.83
CA ALA A 434 -61.15 -19.73 59.81
C ALA A 434 -62.40 -19.29 59.07
#